data_AF-A0A957XY09-F1
#
_entry.id   AF-A0A957XY09-F1
#
_cell.length_a   1.000
_cell.length_b   1.000
_cell.length_c   1.000
_cell.angle_alpha   90.00
_cell.angle_beta   90.00
_cell.angle_gamma   90.00
#
_symmetry.space_group_name_H-M   'P 1'
#
loop_
_entity.id
_entity.type
_entity.pdbx_description
1 polymer ?
#
loop_
_entity_poly.entity_id
_entity_poly.type
_entity_poly.pdbx_seq_one_letter_code
_entity_poly.pdbx_strand_id
1 'polypeptide(L)' 'MIDPQLQEKVVLVTGANNLQGIGAAVARAFARQSAKILLSYLRLSPQEFGIDQSEAAQATE' A
#
# COMPACT_ATOMS: atom_id res chain seq x y z
N MET A 1 5.16 -7.44 24.06
CA MET A 1 5.27 -7.18 22.60
C MET A 1 6.75 -7.14 22.26
N ILE A 2 7.17 -7.73 21.15
CA ILE A 2 8.59 -7.75 20.72
C ILE A 2 8.98 -6.43 20.06
N ASP A 3 10.27 -6.08 20.06
CA ASP A 3 10.84 -5.03 19.21
C ASP A 3 11.29 -5.64 17.88
N PRO A 4 10.63 -5.30 16.75
CA PRO A 4 10.97 -5.86 15.46
C PRO A 4 12.17 -5.17 14.77
N GLN A 5 12.72 -4.07 15.31
CA GLN A 5 13.86 -3.34 14.74
C GLN A 5 13.66 -2.87 13.27
N LEU A 6 12.44 -2.42 12.96
CA LEU A 6 12.01 -2.03 11.60
C LEU A 6 12.02 -0.51 11.33
N GLN A 7 12.29 0.30 12.36
CA GLN A 7 12.40 1.76 12.25
C GLN A 7 13.39 2.15 11.13
N GLU A 8 12.99 3.07 10.26
CA GLU A 8 13.77 3.58 9.12
C GLU A 8 14.18 2.54 8.05
N LYS A 9 13.77 1.27 8.18
CA LYS A 9 14.02 0.26 7.15
C LYS A 9 13.17 0.55 5.92
N VAL A 10 13.72 0.27 4.74
CA VAL A 10 12.98 0.39 3.48
C VAL A 10 12.28 -0.94 3.17
N VAL A 11 10.99 -0.87 2.87
CA VAL A 11 10.15 -2.04 2.57
C VAL A 11 9.44 -1.83 1.24
N LEU A 12 9.65 -2.75 0.30
CA LEU A 12 8.86 -2.86 -0.93
C LEU A 12 7.69 -3.80 -0.68
N VAL A 13 6.46 -3.30 -0.80
CA VAL A 13 5.24 -4.11 -0.70
C VAL A 13 4.59 -4.18 -2.08
N THR A 14 4.42 -5.40 -2.60
CA THR A 14 3.70 -5.62 -3.85
C THR A 14 2.22 -5.90 -3.60
N GLY A 15 1.34 -5.52 -4.54
CA GLY A 15 -0.10 -5.86 -4.49
C GLY A 15 -0.85 -5.23 -3.31
N ALA A 16 -0.51 -4.00 -2.93
CA ALA A 16 -1.12 -3.26 -1.83
C ALA A 16 -2.30 -2.36 -2.23
N ASN A 17 -2.80 -2.48 -3.45
CA ASN A 17 -3.85 -1.61 -4.03
C ASN A 17 -5.27 -1.97 -3.61
N ASN A 18 -5.50 -3.16 -3.03
CA ASN A 18 -6.77 -3.48 -2.39
C ASN A 18 -6.70 -3.12 -0.90
N LEU A 19 -7.45 -2.10 -0.46
CA LEU A 19 -7.43 -1.60 0.93
C LEU A 19 -7.80 -2.66 1.98
N GLN A 20 -8.65 -3.63 1.59
CA GLN A 20 -9.09 -4.75 2.42
C GLN A 20 -8.18 -5.98 2.27
N GLY A 21 -7.20 -5.93 1.36
CA GLY A 21 -6.28 -7.02 1.07
C GLY A 21 -5.08 -7.12 2.02
N ILE A 22 -4.37 -8.25 1.91
CA ILE A 22 -3.20 -8.57 2.73
C ILE A 22 -2.06 -7.56 2.49
N GLY A 23 -1.79 -7.18 1.23
CA GLY A 23 -0.73 -6.21 0.91
C GLY A 23 -0.92 -4.87 1.63
N ALA A 24 -2.16 -4.36 1.68
CA ALA A 24 -2.48 -3.14 2.41
C ALA A 24 -2.34 -3.33 3.93
N ALA A 25 -2.74 -4.49 4.48
CA ALA A 25 -2.54 -4.80 5.90
C ALA A 25 -1.05 -4.86 6.27
N VAL A 26 -0.22 -5.46 5.42
CA VAL A 26 1.24 -5.53 5.59
C VAL A 26 1.84 -4.13 5.56
N ALA A 27 1.50 -3.30 4.57
CA ALA A 27 1.97 -1.92 4.49
C ALA A 27 1.61 -1.12 5.75
N ARG A 28 0.37 -1.23 6.23
CA ARG A 28 -0.07 -0.58 7.49
C ARG A 28 0.69 -1.09 8.70
N ALA A 29 0.98 -2.40 8.78
CA ALA A 29 1.74 -2.96 9.87
C ALA A 29 3.17 -2.42 9.90
N PHE A 30 3.85 -2.36 8.76
CA PHE A 30 5.19 -1.75 8.64
C PHE A 30 5.18 -0.24 8.92
N ALA A 31 4.13 0.48 8.50
CA ALA A 31 4.01 1.92 8.73
C ALA A 31 3.93 2.23 10.23
N ARG A 32 3.20 1.40 10.99
CA ARG A 32 3.12 1.49 12.46
C ARG A 32 4.47 1.21 13.15
N GLN A 33 5.43 0.63 12.45
CA GLN A 33 6.81 0.42 12.92
C GLN A 33 7.78 1.47 12.35
N SER A 34 7.26 2.56 11.76
CA SER A 34 8.04 3.65 11.14
C SER A 34 9.02 3.19 10.04
N ALA A 35 8.67 2.12 9.32
CA ALA A 35 9.40 1.75 8.12
C ALA A 35 9.07 2.72 6.96
N LYS A 36 10.02 2.91 6.05
CA LYS A 36 9.83 3.64 4.79
C LYS A 36 9.28 2.69 3.75
N ILE A 37 8.09 2.95 3.23
CA ILE A 37 7.36 1.99 2.41
C ILE A 37 7.29 2.46 0.96
N LEU A 38 7.64 1.57 0.04
CA LEU A 38 7.37 1.71 -1.38
C LEU A 38 6.29 0.70 -1.77
N LEU A 39 5.18 1.19 -2.30
CA LEU A 39 4.11 0.34 -2.82
C LEU A 39 4.30 0.13 -4.32
N SER A 40 4.31 -1.13 -4.74
CA SER A 40 4.36 -1.51 -6.15
C SER A 40 3.18 -2.40 -6.49
N TYR A 41 2.46 -2.10 -7.56
CA TYR A 41 1.32 -2.90 -7.97
C TYR A 41 1.05 -2.66 -9.45
N LEU A 42 0.37 -3.62 -10.07
CA LEU A 42 -0.14 -3.45 -11.41
C LEU A 42 -1.21 -2.36 -11.41
N ARG A 43 -0.96 -1.26 -12.12
CA ARG A 43 -1.96 -0.23 -12.35
C ARG A 43 -2.84 -0.67 -13.51
N LEU A 44 -4.11 -0.92 -13.21
CA LEU A 44 -5.14 -1.20 -14.20
C LEU A 44 -6.01 0.04 -14.38
N SER A 45 -6.74 0.12 -15.49
CA SER A 45 -7.66 1.23 -15.73
C SER A 45 -8.81 1.14 -14.71
N PRO A 46 -9.13 2.22 -13.98
CA PRO A 46 -10.27 2.25 -13.06
C PRO A 46 -11.59 1.84 -13.73
N GLN A 47 -11.75 2.18 -15.01
CA GLN A 47 -12.92 1.83 -15.80
C GLN A 47 -13.11 0.32 -15.94
N GLU A 48 -12.04 -0.48 -15.96
CA GLU A 48 -12.11 -1.94 -16.02
C GLU A 48 -12.76 -2.55 -14.76
N PHE A 49 -12.86 -1.76 -13.69
CA PHE A 49 -13.44 -2.15 -12.40
C PHE A 49 -14.68 -1.33 -12.03
N GLY A 50 -15.22 -0.54 -12.97
CA GLY A 50 -16.38 0.32 -12.72
C GLY A 50 -16.09 1.49 -11.76
N ILE A 51 -14.82 1.86 -11.59
CA ILE A 51 -14.38 2.95 -10.71
C ILE A 51 -14.25 4.24 -11.54
N ASP A 52 -14.75 5.36 -11.02
CA ASP A 52 -14.64 6.66 -11.68
C ASP A 52 -13.19 7.17 -11.68
N GLN A 53 -12.77 7.86 -12.74
CA GLN A 53 -11.40 8.39 -12.82
C GLN A 53 -11.07 9.43 -11.74
N SER A 54 -12.05 10.21 -11.30
CA SER A 54 -11.84 11.19 -10.23
C SER A 54 -11.55 10.51 -8.89
N GLU A 55 -12.20 9.36 -8.63
CA GLU A 55 -11.94 8.52 -7.45
C GLU A 55 -10.54 7.89 -7.52
N ALA A 56 -10.13 7.41 -8.69
CA ALA A 56 -8.80 6.83 -8.86
C ALA A 56 -7.65 7.85 -8.78
N ALA A 57 -7.88 9.10 -9.20
CA ALA A 57 -6.88 10.16 -9.14
C ALA A 57 -6.43 10.46 -7.71
N GLN A 58 -7.34 10.36 -6.73
CA GLN A 58 -7.05 10.58 -5.30
C GLN A 58 -6.04 9.58 -4.71
N ALA A 59 -5.83 8.43 -5.36
CA ALA A 59 -4.87 7.41 -4.89
C ALA A 59 -3.41 7.69 -5.29
N THR A 60 -3.15 8.77 -6.03
CA THR A 60 -1.81 9.09 -6.58
C THR A 60 -1.10 10.22 -5.82
N GLU A 61 -1.79 10.90 -4.90
CA GLU A 61 -1.25 11.97 -4.03
C GLU A 61 -0.88 11.47 -2.63
#